data_AF-A0A6N9HHE3-F1
#
_entry.id   AF-A0A6N9HHE3-F1
#
_cell.length_a   1.000
_cell.length_b   1.000
_cell.length_c   1.000
_cell.angle_alpha   90.00
_cell.angle_beta   90.00
_cell.angle_gamma   90.00
#
_symmetry.space_group_name_H-M   'P 1'
#
loop_
_entity.id
_entity.type
_entity.pdbx_description
1 polymer ?
#
loop_
_entity_poly.entity_id
_entity_poly.type
_entity_poly.pdbx_seq_one_letter_code
_entity_poly.pdbx_strand_id
1 'polypeptide(L)'
;MATVSQVRSTTLSGLNYIDSLLGNLPNWNYQTAGGNTLYYTFSVASGVETGNSAILSAPKAFSVAQQTATREAMAYAAKLTGINFVETSNGAAAQVHFANANISGSYTTGLASNKYSYSYMSDGTVTKFAAQSYVYLDNAEWATKNANLAKGTQGYETLLHEIGHMLGLKHSFDGTVKLPAAQDNTANTLMSYTHVGGFYSTFKEFDVAALKWLYGGDGLAGTLGVNSATGGRYFAGTSAANTLTGTAANDKLEGGLGNDVLNGGAGNDIAVFNGASTAFSVLRTGTSSWQVSGLEGVDLLSNIEVLQFTDRSIALTANATIVAATGATTATATTASGATGLASTVSKMIEVAGDDHHVQLVGQRSHAMHDMDHALI
;
A
#
# COMPACT_ATOMS: atom_id res chain seq x y z
N MET A 1 1.80 18.08 -11.45
CA MET A 1 0.83 18.59 -10.45
C MET A 1 -0.38 17.67 -10.48
N ALA A 2 -0.95 17.31 -9.34
CA ALA A 2 -2.13 16.44 -9.30
C ALA A 2 -3.40 17.16 -9.75
N THR A 3 -4.35 16.41 -10.29
CA THR A 3 -5.67 16.89 -10.70
C THR A 3 -6.75 16.52 -9.69
N VAL A 4 -7.88 17.23 -9.71
CA VAL A 4 -9.06 16.90 -8.89
C VAL A 4 -9.55 15.47 -9.13
N SER A 5 -9.40 14.93 -10.35
CA SER A 5 -9.80 13.55 -10.65
C SER A 5 -8.92 12.53 -9.90
N GLN A 6 -7.61 12.76 -9.83
CA GLN A 6 -6.66 11.89 -9.13
C GLN A 6 -6.83 11.96 -7.60
N VAL A 7 -7.15 13.14 -7.07
CA VAL A 7 -7.46 13.32 -5.63
C VAL A 7 -8.79 12.65 -5.23
N ARG A 8 -9.74 12.53 -6.16
CA ARG A 8 -11.07 11.95 -5.93
C ARG A 8 -11.19 10.46 -6.26
N SER A 9 -10.16 9.84 -6.85
CA SER A 9 -10.16 8.42 -7.18
C SER A 9 -8.76 7.86 -7.04
N THR A 10 -8.60 6.90 -6.14
CA THR A 10 -7.36 6.13 -6.04
C THR A 10 -7.08 5.37 -7.33
N THR A 11 -5.82 5.40 -7.76
CA THR A 11 -5.34 4.66 -8.93
C THR A 11 -5.29 3.18 -8.59
N LEU A 12 -6.00 2.35 -9.36
CA LEU A 12 -5.99 0.89 -9.19
C LEU A 12 -4.75 0.25 -9.83
N SER A 13 -4.32 -0.87 -9.25
CA SER A 13 -3.19 -1.69 -9.70
C SER A 13 -3.57 -2.72 -10.77
N GLY A 14 -4.85 -3.11 -10.84
CA GLY A 14 -5.33 -4.25 -11.62
C GLY A 14 -5.24 -5.60 -10.89
N LEU A 15 -4.66 -5.62 -9.69
CA LEU A 15 -4.50 -6.81 -8.85
C LEU A 15 -5.58 -6.79 -7.77
N ASN A 16 -6.51 -7.75 -7.82
CA ASN A 16 -7.71 -7.72 -6.97
C ASN A 16 -7.39 -7.66 -5.46
N TYR A 17 -6.35 -8.35 -4.99
CA TYR A 17 -5.95 -8.35 -3.58
C TYR A 17 -5.38 -7.01 -3.09
N ILE A 18 -4.87 -6.17 -3.98
CA ILE A 18 -4.51 -4.77 -3.70
C ILE A 18 -5.77 -3.91 -3.80
N ASP A 19 -6.44 -3.96 -4.96
CA ASP A 19 -7.53 -3.05 -5.32
C ASP A 19 -8.77 -3.17 -4.41
N SER A 20 -8.99 -4.36 -3.83
CA SER A 20 -10.03 -4.58 -2.81
C SER A 20 -9.74 -3.88 -1.48
N LEU A 21 -8.52 -3.42 -1.24
CA LEU A 21 -8.11 -2.72 -0.02
C LEU A 21 -7.89 -1.22 -0.25
N LEU A 22 -7.91 -0.71 -1.48
CA LEU A 22 -7.65 0.71 -1.74
C LEU A 22 -8.85 1.59 -1.34
N GLY A 23 -8.70 2.34 -0.26
CA GLY A 23 -9.58 3.45 0.11
C GLY A 23 -9.30 4.70 -0.73
N ASN A 24 -10.19 5.69 -0.64
CA ASN A 24 -10.06 7.00 -1.32
C ASN A 24 -9.84 8.17 -0.35
N LEU A 25 -9.55 7.84 0.91
CA LEU A 25 -9.30 8.71 2.04
C LEU A 25 -8.29 7.99 2.94
N PRO A 26 -7.40 8.70 3.66
CA PRO A 26 -7.23 10.15 3.67
C PRO A 26 -6.42 10.70 2.48
N ASN A 27 -5.91 9.86 1.58
CA ASN A 27 -5.19 10.25 0.35
C ASN A 27 -3.89 11.06 0.58
N TRP A 28 -3.03 10.60 1.51
CA TRP A 28 -1.79 11.30 1.92
C TRP A 28 -0.82 11.65 0.78
N ASN A 29 -0.76 10.87 -0.30
CA ASN A 29 0.14 11.15 -1.44
C ASN A 29 -0.11 12.48 -2.16
N TYR A 30 -1.21 13.16 -1.87
CA TYR A 30 -1.51 14.49 -2.39
C TYR A 30 -1.19 15.61 -1.40
N GLN A 31 -0.73 15.29 -0.17
CA GLN A 31 -0.44 16.23 0.91
C GLN A 31 0.55 17.34 0.48
N THR A 32 0.05 18.58 0.39
CA THR A 32 0.82 19.70 -0.16
C THR A 32 1.79 20.37 0.83
N ALA A 33 1.65 20.10 2.14
CA ALA A 33 2.48 20.68 3.18
C ALA A 33 3.04 19.59 4.10
N GLY A 34 4.35 19.64 4.40
CA GLY A 34 5.06 18.64 5.20
C GLY A 34 5.99 17.72 4.39
N GLY A 35 5.84 17.67 3.06
CA GLY A 35 6.59 16.74 2.22
C GLY A 35 6.29 15.30 2.63
N ASN A 36 7.32 14.49 2.86
CA ASN A 36 7.18 13.12 3.36
C ASN A 36 6.98 13.01 4.89
N THR A 37 6.72 14.12 5.60
CA THR A 37 6.53 14.11 7.07
C THR A 37 5.06 14.29 7.44
N LEU A 38 4.54 13.34 8.23
CA LEU A 38 3.23 13.45 8.88
C LEU A 38 3.43 13.52 10.39
N TYR A 39 2.85 14.55 11.01
CA TYR A 39 2.87 14.70 12.46
C TYR A 39 1.70 13.95 13.09
N TYR A 40 1.95 13.26 14.20
CA TYR A 40 0.90 12.59 14.98
C TYR A 40 0.90 13.02 16.45
N THR A 41 -0.24 12.87 17.12
CA THR A 41 -0.36 13.24 18.55
C THR A 41 -1.22 12.27 19.35
N PHE A 42 -0.93 12.20 20.65
CA PHE A 42 -1.79 11.63 21.69
C PHE A 42 -2.51 12.71 22.53
N SER A 43 -2.28 13.99 22.20
CA SER A 43 -2.79 15.14 22.94
C SER A 43 -4.25 15.43 22.58
N VAL A 44 -5.16 15.27 23.55
CA VAL A 44 -6.58 15.67 23.40
C VAL A 44 -6.84 17.13 23.76
N ALA A 45 -5.80 17.95 23.93
CA ALA A 45 -5.92 19.36 24.34
C ALA A 45 -6.25 20.31 23.17
N SER A 46 -5.99 19.91 21.92
CA SER A 46 -6.23 20.73 20.72
C SER A 46 -6.27 19.84 19.47
N GLY A 47 -6.88 20.31 18.39
CA GLY A 47 -6.94 19.58 17.11
C GLY A 47 -7.89 18.38 17.07
N VAL A 48 -8.49 17.99 18.20
CA VAL A 48 -9.47 16.89 18.32
C VAL A 48 -10.65 17.05 17.36
N GLU A 49 -11.13 15.92 16.82
CA GLU A 49 -12.29 15.89 15.95
C GLU A 49 -13.55 16.50 16.59
N THR A 50 -14.35 17.19 15.79
CA THR A 50 -15.69 17.66 16.16
C THR A 50 -16.73 17.22 15.12
N GLY A 51 -17.97 17.06 15.55
CA GLY A 51 -19.11 16.74 14.67
C GLY A 51 -19.26 15.28 14.24
N ASN A 52 -18.41 14.37 14.73
CA ASN A 52 -18.54 12.93 14.47
C ASN A 52 -19.59 12.31 15.40
N SER A 53 -20.71 11.85 14.82
CA SER A 53 -21.83 11.26 15.56
C SER A 53 -21.56 9.85 16.12
N ALA A 54 -20.52 9.17 15.64
CA ALA A 54 -20.10 7.88 16.20
C ALA A 54 -19.32 8.03 17.51
N ILE A 55 -18.81 9.23 17.82
CA ILE A 55 -18.03 9.51 19.03
C ILE A 55 -18.96 10.01 20.14
N LEU A 56 -19.34 9.10 21.04
CA LEU A 56 -20.35 9.31 22.08
C LEU A 56 -19.81 9.97 23.36
N SER A 57 -18.52 10.30 23.40
CA SER A 57 -17.86 10.93 24.56
C SER A 57 -16.75 11.88 24.12
N ALA A 58 -16.42 12.87 24.95
CA ALA A 58 -15.19 13.64 24.79
C ALA A 58 -13.96 12.69 24.77
N PRO A 59 -13.09 12.74 23.73
CA PRO A 59 -11.93 11.87 23.64
C PRO A 59 -10.97 11.99 24.83
N LYS A 60 -10.44 10.85 25.25
CA LYS A 60 -9.47 10.71 26.35
C LYS A 60 -8.11 10.35 25.78
N ALA A 61 -7.04 10.90 26.35
CA ALA A 61 -5.69 10.55 25.95
C ALA A 61 -5.44 9.03 26.10
N PHE A 62 -4.64 8.47 25.18
CA PHE A 62 -4.08 7.14 25.34
C PHE A 62 -3.22 7.05 26.60
N SER A 63 -3.35 5.95 27.33
CA SER A 63 -2.47 5.61 28.45
C SER A 63 -1.01 5.44 27.98
N VAL A 64 -0.04 5.57 28.89
CA VAL A 64 1.40 5.43 28.55
C VAL A 64 1.69 4.10 27.82
N ALA A 65 1.03 3.01 28.22
CA ALA A 65 1.16 1.71 27.54
C ALA A 65 0.60 1.74 26.10
N GLN A 66 -0.58 2.31 25.89
CA GLN A 66 -1.17 2.46 24.56
C GLN A 66 -0.32 3.36 23.65
N GLN A 67 0.22 4.46 24.18
CA GLN A 67 1.12 5.34 23.42
C GLN A 67 2.40 4.62 22.99
N THR A 68 3.02 3.85 23.89
CA THR A 68 4.23 3.07 23.57
C THR A 68 3.96 2.03 22.47
N ALA A 69 2.87 1.26 22.58
CA ALA A 69 2.47 0.32 21.54
C ALA A 69 2.18 1.02 20.20
N THR A 70 1.55 2.21 20.24
CA THR A 70 1.27 3.00 19.03
C THR A 70 2.55 3.53 18.39
N ARG A 71 3.54 3.99 19.17
CA ARG A 71 4.86 4.38 18.64
C ARG A 71 5.54 3.22 17.92
N GLU A 72 5.46 2.00 18.45
CA GLU A 72 5.99 0.80 17.78
C GLU A 72 5.23 0.47 16.48
N ALA A 73 3.90 0.57 16.48
CA ALA A 73 3.08 0.35 15.30
C ALA A 73 3.34 1.40 14.20
N MET A 74 3.47 2.68 14.56
CA MET A 74 3.82 3.76 13.63
C MET A 74 5.24 3.62 13.09
N ALA A 75 6.20 3.16 13.90
CA ALA A 75 7.56 2.86 13.43
C ALA A 75 7.60 1.63 12.48
N TYR A 76 6.65 0.70 12.60
CA TYR A 76 6.46 -0.38 11.64
C TYR A 76 5.80 0.13 10.35
N ALA A 77 4.75 0.93 10.43
CA ALA A 77 4.12 1.59 9.28
C ALA A 77 5.12 2.44 8.47
N ALA A 78 6.01 3.18 9.15
CA ALA A 78 7.08 3.95 8.52
C ALA A 78 7.99 3.08 7.62
N LYS A 79 8.31 1.84 8.05
CA LYS A 79 9.16 0.92 7.27
C LYS A 79 8.48 0.37 6.02
N LEU A 80 7.16 0.19 6.05
CA LEU A 80 6.40 -0.30 4.90
C LEU A 80 6.14 0.80 3.86
N THR A 81 5.86 2.01 4.35
CA THR A 81 5.38 3.13 3.52
C THR A 81 6.49 4.10 3.11
N GLY A 82 7.60 4.15 3.86
CA GLY A 82 8.62 5.19 3.72
C GLY A 82 8.22 6.54 4.33
N ILE A 83 7.02 6.66 4.92
CA ILE A 83 6.53 7.91 5.51
C ILE A 83 7.27 8.23 6.82
N ASN A 84 7.71 9.49 6.98
CA ASN A 84 8.32 9.97 8.21
C ASN A 84 7.25 10.41 9.22
N PHE A 85 6.90 9.55 10.17
CA PHE A 85 5.95 9.86 11.24
C PHE A 85 6.64 10.51 12.45
N VAL A 86 6.22 11.72 12.81
CA VAL A 86 6.83 12.51 13.90
C VAL A 86 5.80 12.84 14.99
N GLU A 87 6.08 12.46 16.24
CA GLU A 87 5.19 12.80 17.36
C GLU A 87 5.27 14.31 17.69
N THR A 88 4.13 14.91 18.01
CA THR A 88 4.01 16.29 18.51
C THR A 88 3.02 16.39 19.66
N SER A 89 3.28 17.29 20.61
CA SER A 89 2.31 17.67 21.66
C SER A 89 1.29 18.73 21.18
N ASN A 90 1.57 19.41 20.06
CA ASN A 90 0.69 20.40 19.45
C ASN A 90 -0.28 19.73 18.49
N GLY A 91 -1.46 19.35 18.99
CA GLY A 91 -2.50 18.70 18.19
C GLY A 91 -3.00 19.55 17.01
N ALA A 92 -2.99 20.88 17.11
CA ALA A 92 -3.34 21.75 15.99
C ALA A 92 -2.33 21.69 14.82
N ALA A 93 -1.13 21.12 15.03
CA ALA A 93 -0.13 20.88 13.99
C ALA A 93 -0.08 19.40 13.52
N ALA A 94 -0.78 18.49 14.20
CA ALA A 94 -0.82 17.08 13.84
C ALA A 94 -1.74 16.83 12.63
N GLN A 95 -1.42 15.80 11.86
CA GLN A 95 -2.28 15.23 10.82
C GLN A 95 -2.99 13.96 11.30
N VAL A 96 -2.39 13.23 12.24
CA VAL A 96 -2.95 12.00 12.80
C VAL A 96 -3.14 12.14 14.30
N HIS A 97 -4.31 11.77 14.80
CA HIS A 97 -4.66 11.89 16.23
C HIS A 97 -5.05 10.53 16.78
N PHE A 98 -4.48 10.15 17.92
CA PHE A 98 -4.75 8.89 18.61
C PHE A 98 -5.39 9.14 19.97
N ALA A 99 -6.60 8.63 20.20
CA ALA A 99 -7.32 8.80 21.46
C ALA A 99 -8.26 7.63 21.77
N ASN A 100 -8.59 7.47 23.05
CA ASN A 100 -9.68 6.61 23.50
C ASN A 100 -11.01 7.39 23.38
N ALA A 101 -12.10 6.75 22.96
CA ALA A 101 -13.44 7.33 22.98
C ALA A 101 -14.49 6.25 23.24
N ASN A 102 -15.67 6.59 23.75
CA ASN A 102 -16.81 5.69 23.68
C ASN A 102 -17.38 5.77 22.25
N ILE A 103 -17.42 4.66 21.53
CA ILE A 103 -17.81 4.61 20.11
C ILE A 103 -19.21 4.02 19.95
N SER A 104 -19.98 4.47 18.96
CA SER A 104 -21.30 3.91 18.68
C SER A 104 -21.21 2.50 18.06
N GLY A 105 -22.04 1.60 18.59
CA GLY A 105 -22.16 0.22 18.11
C GLY A 105 -21.40 -0.75 19.02
N SER A 106 -22.11 -1.70 19.63
CA SER A 106 -21.56 -2.60 20.66
C SER A 106 -20.47 -3.57 20.17
N TYR A 107 -20.28 -3.65 18.85
CA TYR A 107 -19.27 -4.50 18.21
C TYR A 107 -18.09 -3.68 17.64
N THR A 108 -18.14 -2.35 17.75
CA THR A 108 -17.12 -1.45 17.24
C THR A 108 -15.93 -1.39 18.19
N THR A 109 -14.81 -2.04 17.83
CA THR A 109 -13.61 -2.09 18.67
C THR A 109 -12.74 -0.83 18.50
N GLY A 110 -12.79 -0.21 17.33
CA GLY A 110 -12.10 1.03 16.97
C GLY A 110 -12.83 1.80 15.87
N LEU A 111 -12.33 2.99 15.56
CA LEU A 111 -12.82 3.81 14.45
C LEU A 111 -11.71 4.69 13.88
N ALA A 112 -11.60 4.75 12.55
CA ALA A 112 -10.76 5.69 11.83
C ALA A 112 -11.64 6.69 11.08
N SER A 113 -11.63 7.94 11.54
CA SER A 113 -12.32 9.05 10.86
C SER A 113 -11.33 9.78 9.96
N ASN A 114 -11.48 9.60 8.65
CA ASN A 114 -10.58 10.14 7.65
C ASN A 114 -11.21 11.33 6.91
N LYS A 115 -10.45 12.43 6.78
CA LYS A 115 -10.92 13.67 6.15
C LYS A 115 -9.85 14.25 5.25
N TYR A 116 -10.28 14.88 4.16
CA TYR A 116 -9.42 15.84 3.45
C TYR A 116 -10.18 17.09 3.05
N SER A 117 -9.40 18.12 2.74
CA SER A 117 -9.86 19.30 2.00
C SER A 117 -8.86 19.65 0.92
N TYR A 118 -9.34 20.19 -0.20
CA TYR A 118 -8.48 20.67 -1.27
C TYR A 118 -8.99 21.96 -1.93
N SER A 119 -8.08 22.64 -2.62
CA SER A 119 -8.32 23.81 -3.47
C SER A 119 -7.66 23.56 -4.83
N TYR A 120 -8.28 24.10 -5.89
CA TYR A 120 -7.87 23.86 -7.27
C TYR A 120 -8.07 25.10 -8.16
N MET A 121 -7.32 25.13 -9.26
CA MET A 121 -7.45 26.11 -10.36
C MET A 121 -8.61 25.72 -11.30
N SER A 122 -8.98 26.61 -12.23
CA SER A 122 -10.08 26.37 -13.18
C SER A 122 -9.85 25.22 -14.17
N ASP A 123 -8.59 24.82 -14.40
CA ASP A 123 -8.18 23.65 -15.19
C ASP A 123 -8.28 22.32 -14.43
N GLY A 124 -8.69 22.34 -13.15
CA GLY A 124 -8.73 21.16 -12.29
C GLY A 124 -7.40 20.79 -11.63
N THR A 125 -6.34 21.59 -11.79
CA THR A 125 -5.05 21.40 -11.10
C THR A 125 -5.20 21.72 -9.61
N VAL A 126 -4.83 20.78 -8.75
CA VAL A 126 -4.87 20.95 -7.28
C VAL A 126 -3.69 21.81 -6.83
N THR A 127 -3.99 22.83 -6.02
CA THR A 127 -3.03 23.83 -5.53
C THR A 127 -2.75 23.69 -4.04
N LYS A 128 -3.72 23.17 -3.29
CA LYS A 128 -3.60 22.84 -1.87
C LYS A 128 -4.42 21.59 -1.60
N PHE A 129 -3.84 20.67 -0.85
CA PHE A 129 -4.50 19.51 -0.27
C PHE A 129 -3.99 19.33 1.15
N ALA A 130 -4.93 19.11 2.08
CA ALA A 130 -4.65 18.87 3.49
C ALA A 130 -5.59 17.78 4.01
N ALA A 131 -5.01 16.70 4.52
CA ALA A 131 -5.72 15.60 5.14
C ALA A 131 -5.57 15.57 6.68
N GLN A 132 -6.49 14.87 7.32
CA GLN A 132 -6.51 14.56 8.75
C GLN A 132 -7.04 13.13 8.94
N SER A 133 -6.52 12.42 9.93
CA SER A 133 -7.04 11.13 10.38
C SER A 133 -7.15 11.12 11.90
N TYR A 134 -8.27 10.60 12.40
CA TYR A 134 -8.53 10.43 13.83
C TYR A 134 -8.75 8.96 14.10
N VAL A 135 -7.78 8.33 14.78
CA VAL A 135 -7.81 6.93 15.19
C VAL A 135 -8.30 6.85 16.63
N TYR A 136 -9.46 6.22 16.79
CA TYR A 136 -10.08 5.97 18.07
C TYR A 136 -10.05 4.48 18.40
N LEU A 137 -9.74 4.17 19.66
CA LEU A 137 -10.04 2.87 20.25
C LEU A 137 -11.24 3.01 21.19
N ASP A 138 -12.16 2.05 21.14
CA ASP A 138 -13.32 2.11 22.03
C ASP A 138 -12.93 1.96 23.51
N ASN A 139 -13.59 2.77 24.33
CA ASN A 139 -13.43 2.89 25.77
C ASN A 139 -14.77 2.72 26.52
N ALA A 140 -15.77 2.10 25.89
CA ALA A 140 -16.99 1.63 26.51
C ALA A 140 -16.97 0.09 26.58
N GLU A 141 -17.63 -0.59 25.63
CA GLU A 141 -17.75 -2.04 25.55
C GLU A 141 -16.39 -2.75 25.46
N TRP A 142 -15.40 -2.14 24.80
CA TRP A 142 -14.11 -2.77 24.47
C TRP A 142 -12.92 -2.24 25.29
N ALA A 143 -13.16 -1.33 26.24
CA ALA A 143 -12.14 -0.68 27.07
C ALA A 143 -11.10 -1.66 27.65
N THR A 144 -11.53 -2.82 28.15
CA THR A 144 -10.65 -3.85 28.74
C THR A 144 -9.72 -4.49 27.71
N LYS A 145 -10.16 -4.66 26.46
CA LYS A 145 -9.34 -5.19 25.36
C LYS A 145 -8.37 -4.13 24.86
N ASN A 146 -8.87 -2.92 24.63
CA ASN A 146 -8.10 -1.79 24.10
C ASN A 146 -7.10 -1.18 25.10
N ALA A 147 -7.24 -1.46 26.39
CA ALA A 147 -6.22 -1.18 27.39
C ALA A 147 -4.95 -2.03 27.22
N ASN A 148 -5.04 -3.22 26.60
CA ASN A 148 -3.93 -4.14 26.42
C ASN A 148 -3.50 -4.23 24.94
N LEU A 149 -2.61 -3.32 24.55
CA LEU A 149 -1.99 -3.26 23.21
C LEU A 149 -0.65 -4.00 23.15
N ALA A 150 -0.50 -5.11 23.87
CA ALA A 150 0.64 -6.01 23.67
C ALA A 150 0.52 -6.75 22.32
N LYS A 151 1.64 -7.03 21.66
CA LYS A 151 1.65 -7.81 20.41
C LYS A 151 1.01 -9.19 20.61
N GLY A 152 0.10 -9.55 19.70
CA GLY A 152 -0.68 -10.80 19.76
C GLY A 152 -2.01 -10.69 20.54
N THR A 153 -2.46 -9.47 20.88
CA THR A 153 -3.78 -9.23 21.46
C THR A 153 -4.75 -8.63 20.45
N GLN A 154 -6.05 -8.84 20.68
CA GLN A 154 -7.15 -8.23 19.93
C GLN A 154 -7.06 -6.69 19.88
N GLY A 155 -6.65 -6.07 20.99
CA GLY A 155 -6.48 -4.61 21.04
C GLY A 155 -5.34 -4.14 20.13
N TYR A 156 -4.22 -4.87 20.07
CA TYR A 156 -3.12 -4.51 19.17
C TYR A 156 -3.46 -4.77 17.70
N GLU A 157 -4.20 -5.83 17.38
CA GLU A 157 -4.73 -6.04 16.03
C GLU A 157 -5.73 -4.93 15.65
N THR A 158 -6.61 -4.52 16.56
CA THR A 158 -7.52 -3.36 16.35
C THR A 158 -6.73 -2.08 16.08
N LEU A 159 -5.69 -1.78 16.87
CA LEU A 159 -4.82 -0.63 16.61
C LEU A 159 -4.17 -0.70 15.21
N LEU A 160 -3.70 -1.88 14.79
CA LEU A 160 -3.14 -2.05 13.44
C LEU A 160 -4.20 -1.90 12.34
N HIS A 161 -5.41 -2.38 12.57
CA HIS A 161 -6.54 -2.22 11.65
C HIS A 161 -6.86 -0.74 11.41
N GLU A 162 -7.02 0.05 12.48
CA GLU A 162 -7.25 1.49 12.38
C GLU A 162 -6.05 2.25 11.78
N ILE A 163 -4.83 1.78 12.01
CA ILE A 163 -3.64 2.30 11.32
C ILE A 163 -3.72 1.98 9.82
N GLY A 164 -4.30 0.85 9.41
CA GLY A 164 -4.58 0.53 8.01
C GLY A 164 -5.52 1.56 7.38
N HIS A 165 -6.66 1.85 8.02
CA HIS A 165 -7.57 2.91 7.60
C HIS A 165 -6.93 4.30 7.59
N MET A 166 -6.13 4.64 8.60
CA MET A 166 -5.36 5.88 8.63
C MET A 166 -4.35 5.95 7.48
N LEU A 167 -3.80 4.83 7.03
CA LEU A 167 -2.94 4.74 5.84
C LEU A 167 -3.74 4.64 4.52
N GLY A 168 -5.06 4.68 4.56
CA GLY A 168 -5.95 4.67 3.39
C GLY A 168 -6.29 3.29 2.85
N LEU A 169 -6.21 2.26 3.67
CA LEU A 169 -6.86 0.98 3.38
C LEU A 169 -8.36 1.07 3.71
N LYS A 170 -9.19 0.35 2.97
CA LYS A 170 -10.62 0.11 3.27
C LYS A 170 -10.86 -1.36 3.58
N HIS A 171 -12.04 -1.71 4.10
CA HIS A 171 -12.40 -3.11 4.23
C HIS A 171 -12.42 -3.84 2.87
N SER A 172 -11.98 -5.08 2.91
CA SER A 172 -11.91 -6.01 1.77
C SER A 172 -13.27 -6.29 1.11
N PHE A 173 -14.37 -6.06 1.82
CA PHE A 173 -15.75 -6.25 1.35
C PHE A 173 -16.47 -4.93 1.00
N ASP A 174 -15.84 -3.76 1.12
CA ASP A 174 -16.49 -2.47 0.85
C ASP A 174 -16.28 -1.98 -0.59
N GLY A 175 -17.13 -1.04 -1.04
CA GLY A 175 -17.05 -0.45 -2.38
C GLY A 175 -17.39 -1.42 -3.52
N THR A 176 -16.81 -1.17 -4.71
CA THR A 176 -17.07 -1.95 -5.94
C THR A 176 -16.10 -3.11 -6.15
N VAL A 177 -14.81 -2.91 -5.84
CA VAL A 177 -13.79 -3.96 -5.88
C VAL A 177 -13.65 -4.57 -4.50
N LYS A 178 -13.85 -5.90 -4.42
CA LYS A 178 -13.90 -6.69 -3.19
C LYS A 178 -13.07 -7.95 -3.33
N LEU A 179 -12.63 -8.53 -2.21
CA LEU A 179 -12.07 -9.88 -2.19
C LEU A 179 -13.15 -10.94 -2.45
N PRO A 180 -12.81 -12.07 -3.08
CA PRO A 180 -13.64 -13.28 -3.02
C PRO A 180 -13.80 -13.75 -1.57
N ALA A 181 -14.98 -14.24 -1.19
CA ALA A 181 -15.28 -14.65 0.18
C ALA A 181 -14.33 -15.71 0.78
N ALA A 182 -13.65 -16.51 -0.05
CA ALA A 182 -12.63 -17.47 0.39
C ALA A 182 -11.29 -16.81 0.77
N GLN A 183 -11.03 -15.59 0.31
CA GLN A 183 -9.82 -14.81 0.57
C GLN A 183 -10.06 -13.68 1.58
N ASP A 184 -11.31 -13.25 1.76
CA ASP A 184 -11.73 -12.22 2.70
C ASP A 184 -11.68 -12.73 4.16
N ASN A 185 -10.48 -12.77 4.73
CA ASN A 185 -10.22 -13.16 6.12
C ASN A 185 -8.89 -12.61 6.68
N THR A 186 -8.75 -12.58 8.01
CA THR A 186 -7.60 -11.97 8.71
C THR A 186 -6.26 -12.68 8.49
N ALA A 187 -6.23 -13.88 7.89
CA ALA A 187 -4.96 -14.48 7.49
C ALA A 187 -4.35 -13.81 6.23
N ASN A 188 -5.16 -13.09 5.44
CA ASN A 188 -4.74 -12.45 4.19
C ASN A 188 -4.70 -10.91 4.29
N THR A 189 -5.63 -10.31 5.03
CA THR A 189 -5.72 -8.85 5.28
C THR A 189 -6.32 -8.58 6.65
N LEU A 190 -5.72 -7.67 7.43
CA LEU A 190 -6.32 -7.23 8.69
C LEU A 190 -7.59 -6.40 8.49
N MET A 191 -7.88 -5.93 7.26
CA MET A 191 -9.10 -5.16 6.93
C MET A 191 -10.35 -6.04 6.75
N SER A 192 -10.27 -7.34 7.06
CA SER A 192 -11.41 -8.27 7.02
C SER A 192 -12.00 -8.48 8.42
N TYR A 193 -13.33 -8.64 8.50
CA TYR A 193 -14.01 -9.07 9.73
C TYR A 193 -14.04 -10.61 9.90
N THR A 194 -13.70 -11.39 8.88
CA THR A 194 -13.68 -12.85 9.00
C THR A 194 -12.38 -13.29 9.69
N HIS A 195 -12.41 -13.36 11.02
CA HIS A 195 -11.21 -13.71 11.79
C HIS A 195 -10.79 -15.18 11.59
N VAL A 196 -9.53 -15.40 11.19
CA VAL A 196 -8.89 -16.71 11.02
C VAL A 196 -7.56 -16.74 11.77
N GLY A 197 -7.29 -17.82 12.50
CA GLY A 197 -6.06 -17.98 13.28
C GLY A 197 -6.16 -17.33 14.66
N GLY A 198 -5.16 -16.53 15.02
CA GLY A 198 -5.13 -15.74 16.25
C GLY A 198 -4.50 -14.37 15.97
N PHE A 199 -4.79 -13.40 16.83
CA PHE A 199 -4.49 -11.98 16.60
C PHE A 199 -3.05 -11.73 16.14
N TYR A 200 -2.93 -11.04 15.00
CA TYR A 200 -1.69 -10.74 14.34
C TYR A 200 -1.01 -9.49 14.94
N SER A 201 0.31 -9.40 14.72
CA SER A 201 1.15 -8.30 15.23
C SER A 201 1.80 -7.48 14.11
N THR A 202 1.39 -7.75 12.87
CA THR A 202 1.89 -7.17 11.62
C THR A 202 0.76 -7.20 10.62
N PHE A 203 0.79 -6.26 9.68
CA PHE A 203 -0.02 -6.34 8.47
C PHE A 203 0.24 -7.64 7.70
N LYS A 204 -0.77 -8.11 6.97
CA LYS A 204 -0.72 -9.34 6.18
C LYS A 204 -0.26 -9.04 4.74
N GLU A 205 -0.10 -10.07 3.92
CA GLU A 205 0.47 -9.92 2.58
C GLU A 205 -0.33 -8.94 1.70
N PHE A 206 -1.66 -8.98 1.74
CA PHE A 206 -2.47 -8.07 0.91
C PHE A 206 -2.41 -6.62 1.43
N ASP A 207 -2.42 -6.42 2.75
CA ASP A 207 -2.23 -5.11 3.37
C ASP A 207 -0.88 -4.50 2.99
N VAL A 208 0.20 -5.29 3.07
CA VAL A 208 1.56 -4.87 2.72
C VAL A 208 1.66 -4.56 1.23
N ALA A 209 1.04 -5.37 0.37
CA ALA A 209 0.99 -5.11 -1.07
C ALA A 209 0.24 -3.81 -1.40
N ALA A 210 -0.91 -3.57 -0.75
CA ALA A 210 -1.67 -2.33 -0.91
C ALA A 210 -0.90 -1.09 -0.41
N LEU A 211 -0.20 -1.19 0.71
CA LEU A 211 0.65 -0.11 1.23
C LEU A 211 1.87 0.16 0.35
N LYS A 212 2.50 -0.88 -0.24
CA LYS A 212 3.58 -0.73 -1.23
C LYS A 212 3.05 -0.07 -2.52
N TRP A 213 1.87 -0.48 -3.00
CA TRP A 213 1.21 0.16 -4.14
C TRP A 213 0.89 1.64 -3.89
N LEU A 214 0.39 1.97 -2.70
CA LEU A 214 0.10 3.34 -2.32
C LEU A 214 1.37 4.19 -2.19
N TYR A 215 2.39 3.74 -1.45
CA TYR A 215 3.47 4.61 -0.98
C TYR A 215 4.88 4.27 -1.46
N GLY A 216 5.04 3.23 -2.28
CA GLY A 216 6.32 2.89 -2.91
C GLY A 216 7.43 2.42 -1.95
N GLY A 217 7.21 2.45 -0.64
CA GLY A 217 8.24 2.26 0.38
C GLY A 217 9.22 3.43 0.50
N ASP A 218 9.07 4.48 -0.30
CA ASP A 218 9.90 5.69 -0.29
C ASP A 218 9.14 6.97 0.08
N GLY A 219 7.85 6.85 0.40
CA GLY A 219 7.06 7.86 1.10
C GLY A 219 6.09 8.64 0.22
N LEU A 220 5.57 9.74 0.78
CA LEU A 220 4.53 10.54 0.13
C LEU A 220 5.04 11.18 -1.16
N ALA A 221 4.39 10.82 -2.28
CA ALA A 221 4.76 11.28 -3.62
C ALA A 221 6.25 11.06 -3.96
N GLY A 222 6.79 9.92 -3.54
CA GLY A 222 8.18 9.50 -3.81
C GLY A 222 8.46 9.20 -5.28
N THR A 223 9.50 8.41 -5.53
CA THR A 223 9.80 7.84 -6.85
C THR A 223 8.90 6.64 -7.18
N LEU A 224 8.21 6.07 -6.19
CA LEU A 224 7.29 4.95 -6.36
C LEU A 224 5.93 5.26 -5.72
N GLY A 225 4.92 4.44 -6.02
CA GLY A 225 3.58 4.54 -5.46
C GLY A 225 2.62 5.49 -6.20
N VAL A 226 1.45 5.76 -5.61
CA VAL A 226 0.42 6.64 -6.19
C VAL A 226 0.87 8.11 -6.13
N ASN A 227 0.66 8.85 -7.22
CA ASN A 227 1.14 10.24 -7.38
C ASN A 227 2.67 10.40 -7.28
N SER A 228 3.44 9.35 -7.60
CA SER A 228 4.90 9.39 -7.64
C SER A 228 5.43 10.39 -8.67
N ALA A 229 6.58 11.00 -8.36
CA ALA A 229 7.21 12.05 -9.18
C ALA A 229 7.73 11.56 -10.54
N THR A 230 7.98 10.25 -10.69
CA THR A 230 8.52 9.61 -11.90
C THR A 230 7.46 8.80 -12.66
N GLY A 231 6.29 8.56 -12.06
CA GLY A 231 5.30 7.61 -12.56
C GLY A 231 5.49 6.17 -12.08
N GLY A 232 6.62 5.82 -11.46
CA GLY A 232 6.94 4.46 -11.01
C GLY A 232 6.02 3.93 -9.90
N ARG A 233 6.00 2.60 -9.76
CA ARG A 233 5.13 1.79 -8.89
C ARG A 233 5.89 0.67 -8.21
N TYR A 234 5.38 0.26 -7.05
CA TYR A 234 5.83 -0.96 -6.38
C TYR A 234 4.68 -1.98 -6.42
N PHE A 235 4.84 -2.99 -7.27
CA PHE A 235 4.00 -4.18 -7.31
C PHE A 235 4.60 -5.22 -6.36
N ALA A 236 3.83 -5.67 -5.39
CA ALA A 236 4.20 -6.78 -4.52
C ALA A 236 3.12 -7.85 -4.60
N GLY A 237 3.55 -9.08 -4.84
CA GLY A 237 2.70 -10.25 -4.86
C GLY A 237 2.47 -10.85 -3.47
N THR A 238 2.27 -12.15 -3.44
CA THR A 238 1.72 -12.88 -2.31
C THR A 238 2.50 -14.19 -2.09
N SER A 239 2.01 -15.06 -1.21
CA SER A 239 2.54 -16.42 -1.05
C SER A 239 2.05 -17.44 -2.10
N ALA A 240 1.37 -16.97 -3.14
CA ALA A 240 0.88 -17.78 -4.26
C ALA A 240 1.51 -17.32 -5.58
N ALA A 241 1.57 -18.21 -6.58
CA ALA A 241 2.05 -17.87 -7.91
C ALA A 241 1.26 -16.70 -8.54
N ASN A 242 1.98 -15.61 -8.83
CA ASN A 242 1.48 -14.32 -9.29
C ASN A 242 1.97 -14.02 -10.71
N THR A 243 1.29 -13.11 -11.40
CA THR A 243 1.77 -12.52 -12.66
C THR A 243 1.72 -11.01 -12.50
N LEU A 244 2.90 -10.39 -12.38
CA LEU A 244 3.06 -8.96 -12.18
C LEU A 244 3.60 -8.35 -13.46
N THR A 245 2.90 -7.34 -13.98
CA THR A 245 3.33 -6.55 -15.14
C THR A 245 3.41 -5.10 -14.71
N GLY A 246 4.61 -4.52 -14.84
CA GLY A 246 4.86 -3.11 -14.59
C GLY A 246 4.35 -2.21 -15.71
N THR A 247 4.87 -0.99 -15.72
CA THR A 247 4.35 0.13 -16.50
C THR A 247 5.32 0.50 -17.64
N ALA A 248 5.45 1.79 -17.91
CA ALA A 248 6.46 2.36 -18.81
C ALA A 248 7.42 3.30 -18.04
N ALA A 249 7.42 3.22 -16.71
CA ALA A 249 8.28 3.93 -15.78
C ALA A 249 9.13 2.93 -15.00
N ASN A 250 10.16 3.41 -14.29
CA ASN A 250 11.04 2.55 -13.50
C ASN A 250 10.28 1.99 -12.28
N ASP A 251 9.98 0.70 -12.31
CA ASP A 251 9.13 0.02 -11.33
C ASP A 251 9.90 -0.95 -10.42
N LYS A 252 9.27 -1.31 -9.30
CA LYS A 252 9.68 -2.42 -8.44
C LYS A 252 8.65 -3.53 -8.50
N LEU A 253 9.11 -4.74 -8.74
CA LEU A 253 8.30 -5.95 -8.78
C LEU A 253 8.86 -6.95 -7.76
N GLU A 254 8.06 -7.36 -6.80
CA GLU A 254 8.38 -8.37 -5.79
C GLU A 254 7.38 -9.51 -5.93
N GLY A 255 7.84 -10.70 -6.30
CA GLY A 255 6.95 -11.85 -6.51
C GLY A 255 6.27 -12.30 -5.21
N GLY A 256 7.06 -12.51 -4.17
CA GLY A 256 6.60 -12.98 -2.87
C GLY A 256 7.12 -14.40 -2.62
N LEU A 257 6.21 -15.37 -2.39
CA LEU A 257 6.53 -16.79 -2.48
C LEU A 257 5.67 -17.41 -3.59
N GLY A 258 6.24 -18.34 -4.35
CA GLY A 258 5.51 -18.98 -5.43
C GLY A 258 6.42 -19.24 -6.63
N ASN A 259 5.81 -19.43 -7.79
CA ASN A 259 6.56 -19.45 -9.04
C ASN A 259 5.97 -18.32 -9.89
N ASP A 260 6.59 -17.15 -9.83
CA ASP A 260 5.99 -15.92 -10.32
C ASP A 260 6.40 -15.61 -11.76
N VAL A 261 5.60 -14.79 -12.44
CA VAL A 261 5.94 -14.22 -13.75
C VAL A 261 6.03 -12.71 -13.58
N LEU A 262 7.25 -12.18 -13.68
CA LEU A 262 7.54 -10.76 -13.50
C LEU A 262 7.93 -10.14 -14.85
N ASN A 263 7.21 -9.12 -15.26
CA ASN A 263 7.50 -8.34 -16.46
C ASN A 263 7.61 -6.85 -16.09
N GLY A 264 8.81 -6.27 -16.07
CA GLY A 264 8.96 -4.85 -15.71
C GLY A 264 8.25 -3.91 -16.68
N GLY A 265 8.27 -4.27 -17.96
CA GLY A 265 7.63 -3.51 -19.03
C GLY A 265 8.65 -2.69 -19.80
N ALA A 266 8.61 -1.37 -19.64
CA ALA A 266 9.62 -0.47 -20.16
C ALA A 266 10.08 0.50 -19.07
N GLY A 267 11.38 0.66 -18.91
CA GLY A 267 11.94 1.42 -17.81
C GLY A 267 13.36 0.95 -17.50
N ASN A 268 13.77 1.14 -16.25
CA ASN A 268 14.86 0.39 -15.63
C ASN A 268 14.27 -0.25 -14.38
N ASP A 269 13.86 -1.51 -14.51
CA ASP A 269 12.99 -2.16 -13.56
C ASP A 269 13.77 -3.07 -12.60
N ILE A 270 13.27 -3.16 -11.38
CA ILE A 270 13.92 -3.88 -10.28
C ILE A 270 13.02 -5.04 -9.84
N ALA A 271 13.51 -6.27 -9.98
CA ALA A 271 12.92 -7.41 -9.29
C ALA A 271 13.51 -7.54 -7.88
N VAL A 272 12.65 -7.59 -6.85
CA VAL A 272 13.04 -7.59 -5.43
C VAL A 272 12.85 -8.99 -4.82
N PHE A 273 13.84 -9.44 -4.06
CA PHE A 273 13.90 -10.75 -3.40
C PHE A 273 14.25 -10.58 -1.92
N ASN A 274 13.48 -11.17 -1.01
CA ASN A 274 13.61 -10.98 0.45
C ASN A 274 14.63 -11.92 1.11
N GLY A 275 15.67 -12.32 0.38
CA GLY A 275 16.79 -13.09 0.90
C GLY A 275 18.13 -12.54 0.46
N ALA A 276 19.20 -13.05 1.07
CA ALA A 276 20.56 -12.77 0.60
C ALA A 276 20.81 -13.47 -0.73
N SER A 277 21.54 -12.82 -1.63
CA SER A 277 21.79 -13.27 -3.00
C SER A 277 22.40 -14.67 -3.14
N THR A 278 23.07 -15.19 -2.09
CA THR A 278 23.62 -16.56 -2.05
C THR A 278 22.57 -17.65 -1.88
N ALA A 279 21.34 -17.29 -1.51
CA ALA A 279 20.21 -18.20 -1.39
C ALA A 279 19.42 -18.37 -2.70
N PHE A 280 19.88 -17.74 -3.79
CA PHE A 280 19.27 -17.78 -5.11
C PHE A 280 20.27 -18.20 -6.17
N SER A 281 19.73 -18.69 -7.27
CA SER A 281 20.43 -18.94 -8.53
C SER A 281 19.68 -18.19 -9.63
N VAL A 282 20.41 -17.65 -10.60
CA VAL A 282 19.79 -16.97 -11.76
C VAL A 282 20.31 -17.60 -13.04
N LEU A 283 19.39 -17.91 -13.95
CA LEU A 283 19.67 -18.50 -15.25
C LEU A 283 19.15 -17.56 -16.33
N ARG A 284 19.96 -17.24 -17.34
CA ARG A 284 19.46 -16.51 -18.51
C ARG A 284 18.68 -17.47 -19.41
N THR A 285 17.42 -17.17 -19.67
CA THR A 285 16.52 -17.98 -20.52
C THR A 285 16.29 -17.36 -21.90
N GLY A 286 16.57 -16.05 -22.06
CA GLY A 286 16.45 -15.34 -23.34
C GLY A 286 17.23 -14.02 -23.37
N THR A 287 17.06 -13.23 -24.43
CA THR A 287 17.79 -11.96 -24.61
C THR A 287 17.56 -11.00 -23.44
N SER A 288 16.30 -10.82 -23.03
CA SER A 288 15.88 -10.00 -21.89
C SER A 288 15.03 -10.82 -20.91
N SER A 289 15.36 -12.11 -20.77
CA SER A 289 14.58 -13.06 -19.97
C SER A 289 15.48 -13.92 -19.09
N TRP A 290 15.05 -14.10 -17.85
CA TRP A 290 15.79 -14.77 -16.79
C TRP A 290 14.86 -15.68 -16.00
N GLN A 291 15.43 -16.67 -15.33
CA GLN A 291 14.80 -17.44 -14.29
C GLN A 291 15.57 -17.19 -12.99
N VAL A 292 14.87 -16.90 -11.89
CA VAL A 292 15.46 -16.82 -10.54
C VAL A 292 14.89 -17.96 -9.72
N SER A 293 15.74 -18.79 -9.13
CA SER A 293 15.31 -19.95 -8.33
C SER A 293 15.99 -19.92 -6.96
N GLY A 294 15.22 -20.00 -5.87
CA GLY A 294 15.75 -19.88 -4.51
C GLY A 294 14.71 -20.08 -3.41
N LEU A 295 14.85 -19.33 -2.30
CA LEU A 295 13.96 -19.43 -1.12
C LEU A 295 12.50 -19.07 -1.40
N GLU A 296 12.27 -18.19 -2.36
CA GLU A 296 10.95 -17.66 -2.71
C GLU A 296 10.24 -18.54 -3.76
N GLY A 297 10.99 -19.40 -4.46
CA GLY A 297 10.49 -20.39 -5.42
C GLY A 297 11.22 -20.31 -6.75
N VAL A 298 10.49 -20.31 -7.88
CA VAL A 298 11.05 -20.29 -9.24
C VAL A 298 10.33 -19.29 -10.13
N ASP A 299 10.95 -18.13 -10.31
CA ASP A 299 10.36 -16.97 -10.98
C ASP A 299 10.89 -16.79 -12.39
N LEU A 300 10.02 -16.37 -13.29
CA LEU A 300 10.31 -16.05 -14.69
C LEU A 300 10.26 -14.54 -14.90
N LEU A 301 11.43 -13.95 -15.11
CA LEU A 301 11.61 -12.50 -15.25
C LEU A 301 11.77 -12.13 -16.72
N SER A 302 11.15 -11.02 -17.12
CA SER A 302 11.30 -10.41 -18.45
C SER A 302 11.33 -8.89 -18.32
N ASN A 303 12.16 -8.21 -19.12
CA ASN A 303 12.33 -6.75 -19.06
C ASN A 303 12.60 -6.28 -17.61
N ILE A 304 13.66 -6.81 -17.00
CA ILE A 304 14.15 -6.43 -15.68
C ILE A 304 15.65 -6.16 -15.81
N GLU A 305 16.07 -4.98 -15.37
CA GLU A 305 17.45 -4.51 -15.47
C GLU A 305 18.24 -4.78 -14.19
N VAL A 306 17.58 -4.94 -13.05
CA VAL A 306 18.23 -5.13 -11.75
C VAL A 306 17.52 -6.18 -10.89
N LEU A 307 18.31 -7.06 -10.26
CA LEU A 307 17.86 -7.87 -9.13
C LEU A 307 18.28 -7.20 -7.82
N GLN A 308 17.35 -6.97 -6.90
CA GLN A 308 17.60 -6.45 -5.56
C GLN A 308 17.43 -7.56 -4.53
N PHE A 309 18.53 -7.95 -3.88
CA PHE A 309 18.57 -8.84 -2.72
C PHE A 309 18.78 -8.03 -1.44
N THR A 310 18.66 -8.67 -0.28
CA THR A 310 18.86 -7.99 1.03
C THR A 310 20.31 -7.61 1.31
N ASP A 311 21.28 -8.24 0.63
CA ASP A 311 22.73 -8.02 0.77
C ASP A 311 23.35 -7.15 -0.34
N ARG A 312 22.77 -7.14 -1.55
CA ARG A 312 23.26 -6.37 -2.71
C ARG A 312 22.24 -6.27 -3.83
N SER A 313 22.50 -5.38 -4.79
CA SER A 313 21.83 -5.37 -6.10
C SER A 313 22.76 -5.87 -7.20
N ILE A 314 22.20 -6.55 -8.21
CA ILE A 314 22.92 -7.09 -9.37
C ILE A 314 22.27 -6.54 -10.64
N ALA A 315 23.02 -5.81 -11.45
CA ALA A 315 22.57 -5.37 -12.76
C ALA A 315 22.58 -6.55 -13.77
N LEU A 316 21.44 -6.81 -14.39
CA LEU A 316 21.26 -7.80 -15.43
C LEU A 316 21.74 -7.24 -16.76
N THR A 317 22.94 -7.65 -17.17
CA THR A 317 23.52 -7.29 -18.45
C THR A 317 23.65 -8.51 -19.35
N ALA A 318 23.84 -8.31 -20.65
CA ALA A 318 24.04 -9.41 -21.59
C ALA A 318 25.26 -10.31 -21.27
N ASN A 319 26.17 -9.87 -20.40
CA ASN A 319 27.37 -10.59 -19.95
C ASN A 319 27.37 -10.84 -18.43
N ALA A 320 26.22 -10.77 -17.74
CA ALA A 320 26.14 -11.02 -16.31
C ALA A 320 26.47 -12.50 -15.98
N THR A 321 27.70 -12.76 -15.54
CA THR A 321 28.12 -14.06 -15.02
C THR A 321 27.45 -14.28 -13.67
N ILE A 322 26.29 -14.94 -13.68
CA ILE A 322 25.60 -15.27 -12.45
C ILE A 322 26.29 -16.44 -11.76
N VAL A 323 26.48 -16.29 -10.45
CA VAL A 323 26.86 -17.36 -9.55
C VAL A 323 25.71 -18.36 -9.46
N ALA A 324 25.86 -19.53 -10.09
CA ALA A 324 25.03 -20.67 -9.76
C ALA A 324 25.21 -21.00 -8.28
N ALA A 325 24.11 -21.23 -7.56
CA ALA A 325 24.18 -21.66 -6.17
C ALA A 325 25.03 -22.94 -6.08
N THR A 326 26.14 -22.88 -5.34
CA THR A 326 27.09 -23.99 -5.20
C THR A 326 26.47 -25.07 -4.30
N GLY A 327 25.57 -25.88 -4.86
CA GLY A 327 24.82 -26.89 -4.10
C GLY A 327 23.87 -27.82 -4.87
N ALA A 328 23.65 -27.63 -6.18
CA ALA A 328 22.77 -28.51 -6.97
C ALA A 328 23.58 -29.50 -7.83
N THR A 329 23.43 -30.80 -7.58
CA THR A 329 24.01 -31.87 -8.40
C THR A 329 23.31 -31.96 -9.76
N THR A 330 24.11 -32.04 -10.83
CA THR A 330 23.60 -32.14 -12.22
C THR A 330 22.76 -33.40 -12.44
N ALA A 331 21.47 -33.23 -12.70
CA ALA A 331 20.63 -34.23 -13.36
C ALA A 331 20.54 -33.91 -14.86
N THR A 332 21.13 -34.77 -15.69
CA THR A 332 21.17 -34.60 -17.14
C THR A 332 19.82 -34.94 -17.77
N ALA A 333 19.16 -33.97 -18.41
CA ALA A 333 17.95 -34.21 -19.20
C ALA A 333 18.29 -34.26 -20.71
N THR A 334 17.92 -35.36 -21.36
CA THR A 334 18.14 -35.58 -22.80
C THR A 334 17.11 -34.84 -23.65
N THR A 335 17.57 -34.28 -24.78
CA THR A 335 16.74 -33.54 -25.73
C THR A 335 15.85 -34.46 -26.58
N ALA A 336 14.56 -34.11 -26.70
CA ALA A 336 13.69 -34.57 -27.78
C ALA A 336 13.04 -33.34 -28.45
N SER A 337 13.14 -33.26 -29.78
CA SER A 337 12.72 -32.11 -30.58
C SER A 337 11.32 -32.28 -31.17
N GLY A 338 10.58 -31.18 -31.35
CA GLY A 338 9.39 -31.21 -32.22
C GLY A 338 8.46 -30.00 -32.14
N ALA A 339 7.95 -29.61 -33.33
CA ALA A 339 6.84 -28.68 -33.61
C ALA A 339 7.10 -27.16 -33.53
N THR A 340 7.01 -26.54 -34.70
CA THR A 340 7.08 -25.10 -35.01
C THR A 340 5.71 -24.51 -35.35
N GLY A 341 5.57 -23.18 -35.28
CA GLY A 341 4.41 -22.42 -35.75
C GLY A 341 3.62 -21.75 -34.62
N LEU A 342 3.01 -20.57 -34.78
CA LEU A 342 2.66 -19.80 -35.98
C LEU A 342 2.85 -18.28 -35.75
N ALA A 343 2.93 -17.50 -36.82
CA ALA A 343 3.07 -16.04 -36.76
C ALA A 343 1.99 -15.30 -37.58
N SER A 344 1.65 -14.08 -37.12
CA SER A 344 1.03 -12.95 -37.85
C SER A 344 -0.46 -12.99 -38.26
N THR A 345 -1.15 -11.87 -37.99
CA THR A 345 -2.10 -11.06 -38.83
C THR A 345 -2.75 -10.03 -37.86
N VAL A 346 -2.45 -8.72 -37.80
CA VAL A 346 -2.45 -7.58 -38.75
C VAL A 346 -3.78 -6.78 -38.83
N SER A 347 -3.72 -5.54 -38.28
CA SER A 347 -4.40 -4.28 -38.70
C SER A 347 -5.88 -3.90 -38.39
N LYS A 348 -5.98 -2.81 -37.60
CA LYS A 348 -6.44 -1.43 -37.98
C LYS A 348 -7.94 -1.09 -38.11
N MET A 349 -8.39 -0.15 -37.25
CA MET A 349 -9.41 0.91 -37.45
C MET A 349 -9.11 2.04 -36.42
N ILE A 350 -9.40 3.34 -36.54
CA ILE A 350 -9.68 4.32 -37.61
C ILE A 350 -9.72 5.73 -36.94
N GLU A 351 -9.56 6.81 -37.71
CA GLU A 351 -9.48 8.22 -37.28
C GLU A 351 -10.82 9.01 -37.58
N VAL A 352 -11.20 10.18 -37.02
CA VAL A 352 -10.56 11.25 -36.20
C VAL A 352 -11.65 12.15 -35.51
N ALA A 353 -11.26 13.26 -34.83
CA ALA A 353 -12.02 14.48 -34.41
C ALA A 353 -12.45 14.60 -32.93
N GLY A 354 -12.48 15.78 -32.29
CA GLY A 354 -12.08 17.15 -32.70
C GLY A 354 -12.35 18.18 -31.57
N ASP A 355 -11.77 19.38 -31.68
CA ASP A 355 -11.91 20.65 -30.90
C ASP A 355 -13.03 20.76 -29.82
N ASP A 356 -12.82 21.46 -28.69
CA ASP A 356 -12.71 22.93 -28.70
C ASP A 356 -12.09 23.59 -27.45
N HIS A 357 -11.70 24.86 -27.58
CA HIS A 357 -11.11 25.69 -26.54
C HIS A 357 -12.16 26.34 -25.62
N HIS A 358 -11.84 26.56 -24.34
CA HIS A 358 -12.24 27.80 -23.66
C HIS A 358 -11.37 28.13 -22.44
N VAL A 359 -10.76 29.32 -22.44
CA VAL A 359 -10.16 29.94 -21.25
C VAL A 359 -11.14 30.95 -20.68
N GLN A 360 -11.42 30.88 -19.37
CA GLN A 360 -11.85 32.05 -18.59
C GLN A 360 -11.36 31.98 -17.13
N LEU A 361 -11.38 33.15 -16.49
CA LEU A 361 -10.55 33.50 -15.33
C LEU A 361 -11.33 33.55 -14.01
N VAL A 362 -10.59 33.27 -12.92
CA VAL A 362 -10.90 33.53 -11.49
C VAL A 362 -12.01 32.68 -10.85
N GLY A 363 -11.60 31.92 -9.84
CA GLY A 363 -12.48 31.31 -8.84
C GLY A 363 -11.83 30.10 -8.16
N GLN A 364 -11.04 30.32 -7.10
CA GLN A 364 -10.58 29.21 -6.26
C GLN A 364 -11.80 28.57 -5.58
N ARG A 365 -12.01 27.27 -5.81
CA ARG A 365 -13.07 26.49 -5.19
C ARG A 365 -12.48 25.54 -4.14
N SER A 366 -13.05 25.54 -2.95
CA SER A 366 -12.71 24.61 -1.87
C SER A 366 -13.70 23.46 -1.81
N HIS A 367 -13.22 22.25 -1.53
CA HIS A 367 -14.06 21.09 -1.28
C HIS A 367 -13.52 20.29 -0.09
N ALA A 368 -14.40 19.59 0.63
CA ALA A 368 -14.06 18.75 1.77
C ALA A 368 -14.83 17.42 1.66
N MET A 369 -14.19 16.32 2.09
CA MET A 369 -14.79 15.00 2.22
C MET A 369 -14.47 14.41 3.60
N HIS A 370 -15.36 13.52 4.05
CA HIS A 370 -15.28 12.82 5.33
C HIS A 370 -15.84 11.41 5.12
N ASP A 371 -15.12 10.41 5.61
CA ASP A 371 -15.56 9.03 5.70
C ASP A 371 -15.21 8.46 7.10
N MET A 372 -15.92 7.41 7.51
CA MET A 372 -15.83 6.83 8.85
C MET A 372 -15.88 5.30 8.75
N ASP A 373 -14.72 4.68 8.90
CA ASP A 373 -14.58 3.23 8.94
C ASP A 373 -14.59 2.75 10.41
N HIS A 374 -15.30 1.65 10.66
CA HIS A 374 -15.49 1.04 11.98
C HIS A 374 -14.80 -0.33 12.03
N ALA A 375 -13.91 -0.62 12.97
CA ALA A 375 -13.46 -2.01 13.17
C ALA A 375 -14.51 -2.88 13.87
N LEU A 376 -14.85 -4.04 13.29
CA LEU A 376 -15.62 -5.12 13.93
C LEU A 376 -14.73 -6.38 14.05
N ILE A 377 -13.84 -6.43 15.06
CA ILE A 377 -12.81 -7.48 15.24
C ILE A 377 -13.09 -8.38 16.45
#